data_AF-A0A976DUD0-F1
#
_entry.id   AF-A0A976DUD0-F1
#
_cell.length_a   1.000
_cell.length_b   1.000
_cell.length_c   1.000
_cell.angle_alpha   90.00
_cell.angle_beta   90.00
_cell.angle_gamma   90.00
#
_symmetry.space_group_name_H-M   'P 1'
#
loop_
_entity.id
_entity.type
_entity.pdbx_description
1 polymer ?
#
loop_
_entity_poly.entity_id
_entity_poly.type
_entity_poly.pdbx_seq_one_letter_code
_entity_poly.pdbx_strand_id
1 'polypeptide(L)' 'MTGRIAFQGELGAYSHQACQQSRPDMEAVPSTTFEDVVDKVARGEVDLGMLAVE' A
#
# COMPACT_ATOMS: atom_id res chain seq x y z
N MET A 1 15.38 1.63 -2.34
CA MET A 1 14.16 1.24 -1.60
C MET A 1 13.64 2.50 -0.94
N THR A 2 12.39 2.84 -1.25
CA THR A 2 11.67 4.02 -0.76
C THR A 2 11.11 3.84 0.65
N GLY A 3 11.00 2.61 1.14
CA GLY A 3 10.40 2.27 2.44
C GLY A 3 8.88 2.43 2.46
N ARG A 4 8.22 2.49 1.29
CA ARG A 4 6.80 2.81 1.16
C ARG A 4 5.99 1.64 0.64
N ILE A 5 4.78 1.45 1.17
CA ILE A 5 3.81 0.43 0.76
C ILE A 5 2.48 1.08 0.40
N ALA A 6 2.07 0.99 -0.87
CA ALA A 6 0.76 1.49 -1.28
C ALA A 6 -0.35 0.51 -0.91
N PHE A 7 -1.53 1.01 -0.56
CA PHE A 7 -2.71 0.19 -0.33
C PHE A 7 -3.96 0.88 -0.88
N GLN A 8 -4.97 0.10 -1.24
CA GLN A 8 -6.25 0.65 -1.69
C GLN A 8 -7.12 1.00 -0.47
N GLY A 9 -7.62 2.24 -0.44
CA GLY A 9 -8.48 2.77 0.61
C GLY A 9 -7.88 3.97 1.35
N GLU A 10 -8.45 4.27 2.51
CA GLU A 10 -8.12 5.44 3.33
C GLU A 10 -7.29 5.06 4.57
N LEU A 11 -6.57 6.03 5.12
CA LEU A 11 -5.87 5.85 6.40
C LEU A 11 -6.88 5.48 7.50
N GLY A 12 -6.66 4.32 8.13
CA GLY A 12 -7.54 3.76 9.16
C GLY A 12 -8.45 2.64 8.66
N ALA A 13 -8.47 2.35 7.35
CA ALA A 13 -9.12 1.16 6.82
C ALA A 13 -8.41 -0.14 7.25
N TYR A 14 -9.07 -1.29 7.07
CA TYR A 14 -8.46 -2.59 7.35
C TYR A 14 -7.17 -2.83 6.55
N SER A 15 -7.11 -2.35 5.30
CA SER A 15 -5.90 -2.40 4.47
C SER A 15 -4.72 -1.61 5.10
N HIS A 16 -5.00 -0.46 5.73
CA HIS A 16 -3.98 0.31 6.45
C HIS A 16 -3.46 -0.48 7.66
N GLN A 17 -4.35 -1.10 8.43
CA GLN A 17 -3.97 -1.97 9.55
C GLN A 17 -3.14 -3.18 9.06
N ALA A 18 -3.52 -3.80 7.95
CA ALA A 18 -2.79 -4.93 7.36
C ALA A 18 -1.36 -4.53 6.94
N CYS A 19 -1.18 -3.32 6.39
CA CYS A 19 0.15 -2.77 6.11
C CYS A 19 0.98 -2.65 7.39
N GLN A 20 0.44 -2.03 8.45
CA GLN A 20 1.15 -1.85 9.71
C GLN A 20 1.50 -3.18 10.41
N GLN A 21 0.63 -4.19 10.30
CA GLN A 21 0.88 -5.51 10.89
C GLN A 21 1.91 -6.32 10.09
N SER A 22 1.84 -6.28 8.76
CA SER A 22 2.70 -7.08 7.89
C SER A 22 4.07 -6.45 7.65
N ARG A 23 4.13 -5.11 7.67
CA ARG A 23 5.29 -4.27 7.34
C ARG A 23 5.34 -3.04 8.27
N PRO A 24 5.60 -3.24 9.58
CA PRO A 24 5.58 -2.15 10.56
C PRO A 24 6.62 -1.04 10.28
N ASP A 25 7.71 -1.39 9.58
CA ASP A 25 8.80 -0.46 9.28
C ASP A 25 8.57 0.35 7.99
N MET A 26 7.43 0.16 7.30
CA MET A 26 7.13 0.84 6.04
C MET A 26 6.05 1.91 6.20
N GLU A 27 6.20 3.01 5.48
CA GLU A 27 5.18 4.06 5.41
C GLU A 27 4.04 3.63 4.48
N ALA A 28 2.81 3.60 5.02
CA ALA A 28 1.62 3.23 4.27
C ALA A 28 1.08 4.40 3.45
N VAL A 29 0.96 4.20 2.14
CA VAL A 29 0.51 5.21 1.17
C VAL A 29 -0.90 4.86 0.68
N PRO A 30 -1.93 5.65 1.02
CA PRO A 30 -3.28 5.40 0.53
C PRO A 30 -3.38 5.62 -0.98
N SER A 31 -4.25 4.87 -1.62
CA SER A 31 -4.51 4.88 -3.07
C SER A 31 -5.99 4.70 -3.33
N THR A 32 -6.51 5.36 -4.35
CA THR A 32 -7.96 5.42 -4.59
C THR A 32 -8.49 4.13 -5.23
N THR A 33 -7.69 3.48 -6.06
CA THR A 33 -8.06 2.23 -6.76
C THR A 33 -6.97 1.17 -6.66
N PHE A 34 -7.29 -0.06 -7.05
CA PHE A 34 -6.32 -1.16 -7.12
C PHE A 34 -5.26 -0.88 -8.20
N GLU A 35 -5.68 -0.33 -9.33
CA GLU A 35 -4.82 0.04 -10.44
C GLU A 35 -3.81 1.11 -10.03
N ASP A 36 -4.21 2.08 -9.20
CA ASP A 36 -3.30 3.11 -8.67
C ASP A 36 -2.19 2.49 -7.80
N VAL A 37 -2.51 1.48 -6.99
CA VAL A 37 -1.49 0.74 -6.22
C VAL A 37 -0.51 0.03 -7.15
N VAL A 38 -1.02 -0.65 -8.18
CA VAL A 38 -0.19 -1.39 -9.15
C VAL A 38 0.69 -0.44 -9.95
N ASP A 39 0.15 0.68 -10.40
CA ASP A 39 0.88 1.72 -11.14
C ASP A 39 2.01 2.32 -10.30
N LYS A 40 1.76 2.64 -9.03
CA LYS A 40 2.79 3.18 -8.12
C LYS A 40 3.95 2.19 -7.92
N VAL A 41 3.65 0.89 -7.82
CA VAL A 41 4.69 -0.15 -7.73
C VAL A 41 5.45 -0.24 -9.06
N ALA A 42 4.74 -0.26 -10.20
CA ALA A 42 5.35 -0.37 -11.52
C ALA A 42 6.25 0.82 -11.87
N ARG A 43 5.90 2.02 -11.39
CA ARG A 43 6.68 3.26 -11.53
C ARG A 43 7.82 3.38 -10.51
N GLY A 44 7.88 2.51 -9.51
CA GLY A 44 8.86 2.57 -8.42
C GLY A 44 8.63 3.72 -7.44
N GLU A 45 7.42 4.29 -7.41
CA GLU A 45 7.03 5.30 -6.42
C GLU A 45 6.94 4.70 -5.02
N VAL A 46 6.52 3.44 -4.93
CA VAL A 46 6.53 2.64 -3.71
C VAL A 46 7.27 1.33 -3.95
N ASP A 47 7.76 0.71 -2.87
CA ASP A 47 8.47 -0.57 -2.99
C ASP A 47 7.49 -1.75 -3.08
N LEU A 48 6.28 -1.62 -2.50
CA LEU A 48 5.30 -2.69 -2.40
C LEU A 48 3.86 -2.18 -2.51
N GLY A 49 2.95 -3.10 -2.85
CA GLY A 49 1.50 -2.89 -2.82
C GLY A 49 0.80 -3.91 -1.92
N MET A 50 -0.17 -3.46 -1.13
CA MET A 50 -1.05 -4.27 -0.29
C MET A 50 -2.47 -4.20 -0.85
N LEU A 51 -2.98 -5.33 -1.34
CA LEU A 51 -4.31 -5.45 -1.95
C LEU A 51 -5.08 -6.58 -1.25
N ALA A 52 -6.30 -6.30 -0.81
CA ALA A 52 -7.20 -7.32 -0.29
C ALA A 52 -7.77 -8.17 -1.43
N VAL A 53 -7.82 -9.49 -1.25
CA VAL A 53 -8.31 -10.49 -2.22
C VAL A 53 -9.16 -11.55 -1.49
N GLU A 54 -9.99 -12.29 -2.24
CA GLU A 54 -10.69 -13.51 -1.82
C GLU A 54 -10.40 -14.67 -2.78
#